data_AF-A0A1F8P4G4-F1
#
_entry.id   AF-A0A1F8P4G4-F1
#
_cell.length_a   1.000
_cell.length_b   1.000
_cell.length_c   1.000
_cell.angle_alpha   90.00
_cell.angle_beta   90.00
_cell.angle_gamma   90.00
#
_symmetry.space_group_name_H-M   'P 1'
#
loop_
_entity.id
_entity.type
_entity.pdbx_description
1 polymer ?
#
loop_
_entity_poly.entity_id
_entity_poly.type
_entity_poly.pdbx_seq_one_letter_code
_entity_poly.pdbx_strand_id
1 'polypeptide(L)'
;MALTPRITLEDENIQGMKCAICGNPDLIVIHVEKYPDFASCNRCGAAFVVENEGSWVMYGKIPAEYPQTSQFALRQWTWLDAVAQRAADERETGSAPSFMPQEPVEQIKQTPTHAKESTPTFIEQISTIQENEAPESAPTEVEVLGNKFTEDLMYSPPFTGETKTLIEEGLKPLAQDERYGSLSGELPGLEETLAPSLLEPIDLFETKEEDQPELLEEEKLFPKIKLPEDETIGETAPQLPDADFLFPEEEPIQQEIVQPIFEQEKPAEVEERSKGKPSTVPVGEPEPDKRFRVTIQGSPPKYPKNYCAHCLRTPVKTKAIMRGSLPDPNRPGKRKLVPLELPFCKDCQKRMNAQSDDEKNARLLAFLLSGLIALIAIVATLALGVINLSENLLVGLIILLVVAMLGFSIPIMISLTWASRHPPPRDAAFVLSTLLVSESGEDRTEFEWRNHGYAELFRQVNQENAMGGVVPIQDRITFSEIETEKTESSQKQKPKSKPPKKPIQGEDSGT
;
A
#
# COMPACT_ATOMS: atom_id res chain seq x y z
N MET A 1 0.01 3.70 -4.67
CA MET A 1 0.81 3.72 -5.92
C MET A 1 -0.08 3.11 -6.99
N ALA A 2 -0.08 3.63 -8.22
CA ALA A 2 -0.87 3.02 -9.30
C ALA A 2 -0.17 1.70 -9.68
N LEU A 3 -0.87 0.60 -9.50
CA LEU A 3 -0.43 -0.75 -9.87
C LEU A 3 -0.44 -0.87 -11.40
N THR A 4 0.66 -1.33 -12.00
CA THR A 4 0.80 -1.45 -13.45
C THR A 4 0.35 -2.85 -13.87
N PRO A 5 -0.71 -2.99 -14.68
CA PRO A 5 -1.19 -4.30 -15.11
C PRO A 5 -0.09 -5.07 -15.84
N ARG A 6 -0.02 -6.39 -15.64
CA ARG A 6 0.86 -7.26 -16.44
C ARG A 6 0.43 -7.16 -17.90
N ILE A 7 1.40 -6.93 -18.78
CA ILE A 7 1.14 -6.83 -20.23
C ILE A 7 0.82 -8.21 -20.78
N THR A 8 1.50 -9.26 -20.28
CA THR A 8 1.34 -10.65 -20.74
C THR A 8 0.86 -11.56 -19.61
N LEU A 9 -0.19 -12.34 -19.86
CA LEU A 9 -0.75 -13.34 -18.94
C LEU A 9 -0.61 -14.73 -19.57
N GLU A 10 0.23 -15.59 -18.99
CA GLU A 10 0.39 -16.97 -19.47
C GLU A 10 -0.80 -17.84 -19.02
N ASP A 11 -1.22 -18.79 -19.87
CA ASP A 11 -2.32 -19.73 -19.60
C ASP A 11 -2.10 -20.55 -18.31
N GLU A 12 -0.84 -20.83 -17.95
CA GLU A 12 -0.48 -21.54 -16.73
C GLU A 12 -0.91 -20.79 -15.46
N ASN A 13 -0.93 -19.44 -15.50
CA ASN A 13 -1.32 -18.62 -14.34
C ASN A 13 -2.82 -18.73 -14.04
N ILE A 14 -3.66 -19.04 -15.03
CA ILE A 14 -5.10 -19.26 -14.84
C ILE A 14 -5.43 -20.73 -14.58
N GLN A 15 -4.45 -21.63 -14.70
CA GLN A 15 -4.66 -23.06 -14.56
C GLN A 15 -4.95 -23.40 -13.09
N GLY A 16 -6.16 -23.92 -12.83
CA GLY A 16 -6.64 -24.22 -11.47
C GLY A 16 -7.39 -23.08 -10.78
N MET A 17 -7.40 -21.89 -11.37
CA MET A 17 -8.27 -20.81 -10.90
C MET A 17 -9.73 -21.08 -11.29
N LYS A 18 -10.65 -20.66 -10.42
CA LYS A 18 -12.10 -20.65 -10.71
C LYS A 18 -12.54 -19.21 -10.89
N CYS A 19 -13.51 -18.98 -11.76
CA CYS A 19 -14.13 -17.66 -11.88
C CYS A 19 -14.72 -17.25 -10.52
N ALA A 20 -14.24 -16.15 -9.93
CA ALA A 20 -14.74 -15.68 -8.64
C ALA A 20 -16.25 -15.35 -8.67
N ILE A 21 -16.79 -14.94 -9.82
CA ILE A 21 -18.20 -14.59 -9.97
C ILE A 21 -19.11 -15.83 -9.91
N CYS A 22 -18.90 -16.81 -10.81
CA CYS A 22 -19.81 -17.95 -10.94
C CYS A 22 -19.26 -19.28 -10.37
N GLY A 23 -17.98 -19.33 -9.99
CA GLY A 23 -17.30 -20.52 -9.48
C GLY A 23 -16.85 -21.53 -10.54
N ASN A 24 -17.08 -21.28 -11.83
CA ASN A 24 -16.70 -22.22 -12.90
C ASN A 24 -15.16 -22.18 -13.16
N PRO A 25 -14.47 -23.33 -13.23
CA PRO A 25 -13.06 -23.41 -13.65
C PRO A 25 -12.79 -23.02 -15.11
N ASP A 26 -13.80 -22.88 -15.97
CA ASP A 26 -13.61 -22.56 -17.40
C ASP A 26 -13.23 -21.07 -17.64
N LEU A 27 -11.97 -20.75 -17.37
CA LEU A 27 -11.35 -19.48 -17.70
C LEU A 27 -10.52 -19.62 -18.99
N ILE A 28 -10.59 -18.61 -19.86
CA ILE A 28 -9.77 -18.49 -21.07
C ILE A 28 -8.97 -17.20 -21.00
N VAL A 29 -7.68 -17.23 -21.34
CA VAL A 29 -6.89 -16.01 -21.55
C VAL A 29 -7.18 -15.49 -22.96
N ILE A 30 -7.42 -14.19 -23.08
CA ILE A 30 -7.59 -13.50 -24.35
C ILE A 30 -6.42 -12.54 -24.51
N HIS A 31 -5.60 -12.80 -25.52
CA HIS A 31 -4.49 -11.94 -25.91
C HIS A 31 -4.97 -10.88 -26.88
N VAL A 32 -4.74 -9.60 -26.56
CA VAL A 32 -5.10 -8.48 -27.43
C VAL A 32 -3.87 -7.68 -27.78
N GLU A 33 -3.63 -7.49 -29.07
CA GLU A 33 -2.48 -6.73 -29.54
C GLU A 33 -2.53 -5.28 -28.98
N LYS A 34 -1.46 -4.87 -28.28
CA LYS A 34 -1.27 -3.54 -27.65
C LYS A 34 -2.08 -3.27 -26.38
N TYR A 35 -2.79 -4.25 -25.84
CA TYR A 35 -3.50 -4.13 -24.56
C TYR A 35 -3.07 -5.23 -23.58
N PRO A 36 -3.27 -5.05 -22.27
CA PRO A 36 -3.02 -6.11 -21.30
C PRO A 36 -3.89 -7.32 -21.61
N ASP A 37 -3.29 -8.51 -21.54
CA ASP A 37 -4.03 -9.76 -21.58
C ASP A 37 -5.05 -9.82 -20.43
N PHE A 38 -6.20 -10.44 -20.69
CA PHE A 38 -7.24 -10.60 -19.67
C PHE A 38 -7.83 -12.01 -19.69
N ALA A 39 -8.26 -12.45 -18.52
CA ALA A 39 -9.00 -13.70 -18.36
C ALA A 39 -10.49 -13.45 -18.54
N SER A 40 -11.17 -14.33 -19.28
CA SER A 40 -12.61 -14.31 -19.47
C SER A 40 -13.22 -15.64 -19.04
N CYS A 41 -14.34 -15.62 -18.32
CA CYS A 41 -15.07 -16.82 -17.95
C CYS A 41 -16.05 -17.19 -19.06
N ASN A 42 -15.94 -18.40 -19.61
CA ASN A 42 -16.80 -18.83 -20.72
C ASN A 42 -18.28 -19.02 -20.31
N ARG A 43 -18.55 -19.25 -19.01
CA ARG A 43 -19.92 -19.51 -18.51
C ARG A 43 -20.72 -18.26 -18.20
N CYS A 44 -20.12 -17.31 -17.47
CA CYS A 44 -20.84 -16.09 -17.09
C CYS A 44 -20.43 -14.87 -17.93
N GLY A 45 -19.33 -14.94 -18.69
CA GLY A 45 -18.85 -13.82 -19.50
C GLY A 45 -18.20 -12.69 -18.69
N ALA A 46 -17.85 -12.93 -17.43
CA ALA A 46 -17.03 -12.02 -16.63
C ALA A 46 -15.62 -11.94 -17.21
N ALA A 47 -15.05 -10.74 -17.30
CA ALA A 47 -13.71 -10.50 -17.84
C ALA A 47 -12.89 -9.62 -16.89
N PHE A 48 -11.66 -10.04 -16.60
CA PHE A 48 -10.78 -9.39 -15.64
C PHE A 48 -9.30 -9.49 -15.99
N VAL A 49 -8.55 -8.46 -15.64
CA VAL A 49 -7.08 -8.45 -15.70
C VAL A 49 -6.55 -8.94 -14.35
N VAL A 50 -5.47 -9.70 -14.38
CA VAL A 50 -4.84 -10.31 -13.20
C VAL A 50 -3.50 -9.65 -12.90
N GLU A 51 -3.21 -9.44 -11.62
CA GLU A 51 -1.93 -8.98 -11.11
C GLU A 51 -1.50 -9.84 -9.90
N ASN A 52 -0.20 -9.89 -9.61
CA ASN A 52 0.39 -10.59 -8.46
C ASN A 52 -0.07 -12.06 -8.32
N GLU A 53 0.31 -12.90 -9.29
CA GLU A 53 0.10 -14.36 -9.24
C GLU A 53 -1.36 -14.79 -9.04
N GLY A 54 -2.33 -13.96 -9.43
CA GLY A 54 -3.77 -14.28 -9.27
C GLY A 54 -4.45 -13.58 -8.11
N SER A 55 -3.71 -12.94 -7.21
CA SER A 55 -4.27 -12.42 -5.95
C SER A 55 -5.11 -11.14 -6.14
N TRP A 56 -4.70 -10.29 -7.09
CA TRP A 56 -5.36 -9.02 -7.39
C TRP A 56 -5.95 -9.05 -8.78
N VAL A 57 -7.18 -8.57 -8.89
CA VAL A 57 -7.91 -8.54 -10.15
C VAL A 57 -8.60 -7.20 -10.35
N MET A 58 -8.72 -6.80 -11.62
CA MET A 58 -9.55 -5.67 -12.03
C MET A 58 -10.56 -6.16 -13.05
N TYR A 59 -11.84 -6.10 -12.70
CA TYR A 59 -12.90 -6.52 -13.60
C TYR A 59 -13.22 -5.42 -14.62
N GLY A 60 -13.10 -5.76 -15.89
CA GLY A 60 -13.61 -4.95 -17.00
C GLY A 60 -15.09 -5.21 -17.28
N LYS A 61 -15.57 -6.41 -16.95
CA LYS A 61 -16.97 -6.83 -17.14
C LYS A 61 -17.40 -7.80 -16.04
N ILE A 62 -18.51 -7.48 -15.39
CA ILE A 62 -19.23 -8.37 -14.47
C ILE A 62 -20.68 -8.48 -15.00
N PRO A 63 -21.27 -9.68 -15.03
CA PRO A 63 -22.65 -9.86 -15.49
C PRO A 63 -23.65 -9.06 -14.64
N ALA A 64 -24.73 -8.60 -15.26
CA ALA A 64 -25.75 -7.80 -14.58
C ALA A 64 -26.50 -8.58 -13.48
N GLU A 65 -26.40 -9.91 -13.47
CA GLU A 65 -26.91 -10.77 -12.39
C GLU A 65 -26.25 -10.51 -11.03
N TYR A 66 -25.06 -9.88 -11.01
CA TYR A 66 -24.27 -9.63 -9.79
C TYR A 66 -24.09 -8.12 -9.56
N PRO A 67 -25.18 -7.36 -9.27
CA PRO A 67 -25.12 -5.90 -9.18
C PRO A 67 -24.23 -5.41 -8.04
N GLN A 68 -24.20 -6.08 -6.88
CA GLN A 68 -23.40 -5.60 -5.74
C GLN A 68 -21.90 -5.86 -5.96
N THR A 69 -21.56 -7.01 -6.53
CA THR A 69 -20.21 -7.41 -6.91
C THR A 69 -19.72 -6.51 -8.02
N SER A 70 -20.58 -6.16 -8.99
CA SER A 70 -20.28 -5.20 -10.04
C SER A 70 -19.91 -3.82 -9.45
N GLN A 71 -20.71 -3.27 -8.54
CA GLN A 71 -20.38 -2.01 -7.87
C GLN A 71 -19.08 -2.11 -7.04
N PHE A 72 -18.79 -3.29 -6.50
CA PHE A 72 -17.62 -3.54 -5.67
C PHE A 72 -16.31 -3.76 -6.45
N ALA A 73 -16.35 -4.35 -7.65
CA ALA A 73 -15.12 -4.83 -8.31
C ALA A 73 -14.89 -4.26 -9.72
N LEU A 74 -15.89 -3.62 -10.33
CA LEU A 74 -15.78 -3.09 -11.68
C LEU A 74 -14.84 -1.87 -11.70
N ARG A 75 -13.84 -1.88 -12.61
CA ARG A 75 -12.86 -0.79 -12.83
C ARG A 75 -12.01 -0.40 -11.62
N GLN A 76 -11.87 -1.27 -10.63
CA GLN A 76 -10.94 -1.06 -9.51
C GLN A 76 -10.18 -2.34 -9.18
N TRP A 77 -8.94 -2.19 -8.70
CA TRP A 77 -8.13 -3.29 -8.22
C TRP A 77 -8.68 -3.80 -6.91
N THR A 78 -9.00 -5.09 -6.85
CA THR A 78 -9.55 -5.75 -5.66
C THR A 78 -8.98 -7.16 -5.52
N TRP A 79 -9.07 -7.71 -4.32
CA TRP A 79 -8.63 -9.07 -4.03
C TRP A 79 -9.60 -10.09 -4.64
N LEU A 80 -9.07 -11.10 -5.32
CA LEU A 80 -9.87 -12.14 -5.97
C LEU A 80 -10.81 -12.83 -4.97
N ASP A 81 -10.32 -13.12 -3.76
CA ASP A 81 -11.10 -13.77 -2.70
C ASP A 81 -12.26 -12.90 -2.20
N ALA A 82 -12.06 -11.59 -2.07
CA ALA A 82 -13.12 -10.66 -1.66
C ALA A 82 -14.23 -10.57 -2.72
N VAL A 83 -13.86 -10.64 -4.01
CA VAL A 83 -14.85 -10.73 -5.10
C VAL A 83 -15.58 -12.07 -5.04
N ALA A 84 -14.87 -13.17 -4.81
CA ALA A 84 -15.46 -14.49 -4.73
C ALA A 84 -16.46 -14.62 -3.58
N GLN A 85 -16.14 -14.05 -2.43
CA GLN A 85 -17.01 -14.02 -1.25
C GLN A 85 -18.26 -13.19 -1.53
N ARG A 86 -18.12 -11.95 -2.03
CA ARG A 86 -19.28 -11.10 -2.33
C ARG A 86 -20.19 -11.71 -3.41
N ALA A 87 -19.61 -12.34 -4.43
CA ALA A 87 -20.37 -13.06 -5.43
C ALA A 87 -21.02 -14.34 -4.88
N ALA A 88 -20.43 -14.98 -3.86
CA ALA A 88 -21.08 -16.09 -3.14
C ALA A 88 -22.29 -15.58 -2.33
N ASP A 89 -22.15 -14.49 -1.60
CA ASP A 89 -23.25 -13.88 -0.84
C ASP A 89 -24.43 -13.49 -1.74
N GLU A 90 -24.15 -12.95 -2.93
CA GLU A 90 -25.20 -12.63 -3.93
C GLU A 90 -25.88 -13.87 -4.54
N ARG A 91 -25.17 -14.99 -4.64
CA ARG A 91 -25.76 -16.27 -5.09
C ARG A 91 -26.68 -16.86 -4.03
N GLU A 92 -26.28 -16.80 -2.76
CA GLU A 92 -27.07 -17.32 -1.64
C GLU A 92 -28.35 -16.52 -1.40
N THR A 93 -28.28 -15.20 -1.57
CA THR A 93 -29.44 -14.30 -1.42
C THR A 93 -30.47 -14.43 -2.53
N GLY A 94 -30.22 -15.25 -3.57
CA GLY A 94 -31.17 -15.52 -4.65
C GLY A 94 -31.48 -14.29 -5.53
N SER A 95 -30.71 -13.22 -5.39
CA SER A 95 -30.84 -12.04 -6.27
C SER A 95 -30.29 -12.30 -7.67
N ALA A 96 -29.44 -13.32 -7.83
CA ALA A 96 -28.97 -13.78 -9.13
C ALA A 96 -30.05 -14.68 -9.77
N PRO A 97 -30.54 -14.38 -10.98
CA PRO A 97 -31.48 -15.25 -11.67
C PRO A 97 -30.82 -16.63 -11.90
N SER A 98 -31.54 -17.68 -11.50
CA SER A 98 -31.10 -19.06 -11.68
C SER A 98 -30.71 -19.29 -13.15
N PHE A 99 -29.42 -19.50 -13.40
CA PHE A 99 -28.90 -19.89 -14.71
C PHE A 99 -29.48 -21.26 -15.08
N MET A 100 -30.58 -21.25 -15.83
CA MET A 100 -31.00 -22.41 -16.61
C MET A 100 -29.85 -22.72 -17.58
N PRO A 101 -29.35 -23.97 -17.65
CA PRO A 101 -28.35 -24.35 -18.64
C PRO A 101 -28.88 -23.98 -20.03
N GLN A 102 -28.22 -23.04 -20.72
CA GLN A 102 -28.54 -22.79 -22.12
C GLN A 102 -28.21 -24.07 -22.90
N GLU A 103 -29.18 -24.59 -23.66
CA GLU A 103 -28.94 -25.70 -24.58
C GLU A 103 -27.73 -25.36 -25.47
N PRO A 104 -26.85 -26.34 -25.72
CA PRO A 104 -25.67 -26.13 -26.54
C PRO A 104 -26.09 -25.65 -27.92
N VAL A 105 -25.77 -24.39 -28.23
CA VAL A 105 -25.96 -23.82 -29.56
C VAL A 105 -25.06 -24.59 -30.52
N GLU A 106 -25.67 -25.43 -31.37
CA GLU A 106 -25.01 -26.13 -32.46
C GLU A 106 -24.24 -25.12 -33.33
N GLN A 107 -22.91 -25.20 -33.30
CA GLN A 107 -22.03 -24.42 -34.16
C GLN A 107 -22.34 -24.74 -35.63
N ILE A 108 -22.79 -23.72 -36.35
CA ILE A 108 -22.96 -23.76 -37.80
C ILE A 108 -21.57 -24.00 -38.43
N LYS A 109 -21.35 -25.23 -38.90
CA LYS A 109 -20.26 -25.61 -39.81
C LYS A 109 -20.36 -24.79 -41.09
N GLN A 110 -19.48 -23.83 -41.28
CA GLN A 110 -19.22 -23.26 -42.60
C GLN A 110 -18.48 -24.31 -43.44
N THR A 111 -19.17 -24.80 -44.47
CA THR A 111 -18.59 -25.66 -45.51
C THR A 111 -18.32 -24.80 -46.75
N PRO A 112 -17.15 -24.91 -47.41
CA PRO A 112 -16.83 -24.12 -48.59
C PRO A 112 -17.49 -24.75 -49.83
N THR A 113 -18.38 -24.00 -50.49
CA THR A 113 -18.99 -24.42 -51.76
C THR A 113 -18.19 -23.89 -52.93
N HIS A 114 -17.48 -24.78 -53.62
CA HIS A 114 -16.96 -24.60 -54.97
C HIS A 114 -18.00 -25.10 -55.99
N ALA A 115 -18.52 -24.24 -56.87
CA ALA A 115 -19.06 -24.57 -58.20
C ALA A 115 -19.38 -23.25 -58.94
N LYS A 116 -18.56 -22.85 -59.92
CA LYS A 116 -18.78 -23.04 -61.37
C LYS A 116 -20.00 -22.32 -61.96
N GLU A 117 -19.67 -21.26 -62.72
CA GLU A 117 -20.03 -21.09 -64.14
C GLU A 117 -21.51 -20.86 -64.48
N SER A 118 -21.84 -19.59 -64.76
CA SER A 118 -22.59 -19.21 -65.97
C SER A 118 -22.57 -17.70 -66.20
N THR A 119 -22.10 -17.33 -67.38
CA THR A 119 -22.20 -16.03 -68.05
C THR A 119 -23.68 -15.74 -68.40
N PRO A 120 -24.09 -14.47 -68.57
CA PRO A 120 -23.99 -13.89 -69.91
C PRO A 120 -23.61 -12.41 -70.02
N THR A 121 -22.97 -12.15 -71.15
CA THR A 121 -22.68 -10.97 -71.97
C THR A 121 -23.72 -9.84 -71.97
N PHE A 122 -23.27 -8.56 -71.86
CA PHE A 122 -23.64 -7.38 -72.70
C PHE A 122 -22.89 -6.12 -72.19
N ILE A 123 -21.78 -5.68 -72.80
CA ILE A 123 -21.59 -4.61 -73.83
C ILE A 123 -20.88 -3.34 -73.28
N GLU A 124 -19.77 -3.00 -73.96
CA GLU A 124 -19.15 -1.69 -74.24
C GLU A 124 -18.78 -0.75 -73.07
N GLN A 125 -17.68 0.00 -73.02
CA GLN A 125 -16.71 0.48 -74.03
C GLN A 125 -15.59 1.23 -73.24
N ILE A 126 -14.50 1.57 -73.93
CA ILE A 126 -13.44 2.58 -73.63
C ILE A 126 -12.07 2.04 -73.14
N SER A 127 -11.21 1.79 -74.13
CA SER A 127 -9.78 2.17 -74.32
C SER A 127 -8.89 2.35 -73.07
N THR A 128 -7.79 1.60 -72.90
CA THR A 128 -6.50 1.62 -73.64
C THR A 128 -5.76 2.95 -73.55
N ILE A 129 -4.61 2.95 -72.85
CA ILE A 129 -3.27 3.54 -73.16
C ILE A 129 -2.45 3.40 -71.85
N GLN A 130 -1.54 2.43 -71.73
CA GLN A 130 -0.15 2.38 -72.21
C GLN A 130 0.86 2.85 -71.14
N GLU A 131 1.45 1.82 -70.51
CA GLU A 131 2.86 1.64 -70.12
C GLU A 131 3.85 2.68 -70.67
N ASN A 132 4.70 3.25 -69.80
CA ASN A 132 6.16 3.20 -69.94
C ASN A 132 6.93 3.90 -68.81
N GLU A 133 7.95 3.17 -68.34
CA GLU A 133 9.33 3.59 -68.03
C GLU A 133 9.64 4.56 -66.87
N ALA A 134 10.39 4.00 -65.91
CA ALA A 134 11.39 4.67 -65.06
C ALA A 134 12.55 5.22 -65.94
N PRO A 135 13.42 6.16 -65.51
CA PRO A 135 14.34 5.98 -64.36
C PRO A 135 14.78 7.28 -63.62
N GLU A 136 15.67 7.10 -62.62
CA GLU A 136 16.60 8.09 -62.01
C GLU A 136 15.96 9.31 -61.29
N SER A 137 16.38 9.82 -60.14
CA SER A 137 17.64 9.76 -59.38
C SER A 137 17.40 10.43 -57.99
N ALA A 138 18.27 10.10 -57.04
CA ALA A 138 18.45 10.65 -55.67
C ALA A 138 18.51 12.21 -55.62
N PRO A 139 18.41 12.91 -54.45
CA PRO A 139 19.01 12.52 -53.17
C PRO A 139 18.25 12.84 -51.85
N THR A 140 18.59 12.02 -50.85
CA THR A 140 18.98 12.36 -49.48
C THR A 140 18.48 13.69 -48.89
N GLU A 141 17.55 13.61 -47.94
CA GLU A 141 17.49 14.57 -46.84
C GLU A 141 17.22 13.80 -45.54
N VAL A 142 18.24 13.81 -44.69
CA VAL A 142 18.27 13.23 -43.35
C VAL A 142 17.77 14.32 -42.41
N GLU A 143 16.48 14.30 -42.06
CA GLU A 143 15.99 15.09 -40.93
C GLU A 143 16.10 14.28 -39.64
N VAL A 144 17.11 14.66 -38.88
CA VAL A 144 17.36 14.31 -37.49
C VAL A 144 16.23 14.90 -36.64
N LEU A 145 15.20 14.10 -36.31
CA LEU A 145 14.28 14.46 -35.24
C LEU A 145 14.93 14.09 -33.89
N GLY A 146 15.39 15.14 -33.21
CA GLY A 146 16.02 15.07 -31.91
C GLY A 146 15.14 14.39 -30.87
N ASN A 147 15.74 13.39 -30.22
CA ASN A 147 15.32 12.84 -28.95
C ASN A 147 15.18 13.98 -27.92
N LYS A 148 13.94 14.40 -27.63
CA LYS A 148 13.64 15.06 -26.37
C LYS A 148 13.34 14.00 -25.33
N PHE A 149 14.43 13.70 -24.63
CA PHE A 149 14.55 12.84 -23.48
C PHE A 149 13.50 13.20 -22.42
N THR A 150 12.87 12.15 -21.91
CA THR A 150 12.04 12.10 -20.73
C THR A 150 12.85 12.46 -19.48
N GLU A 151 12.70 13.68 -18.99
CA GLU A 151 13.10 14.08 -17.63
C GLU A 151 11.88 14.69 -16.95
N ASP A 152 11.00 13.83 -16.44
CA ASP A 152 10.09 14.16 -15.35
C ASP A 152 9.47 12.85 -14.85
N LEU A 153 9.60 12.57 -13.55
CA LEU A 153 9.13 11.39 -12.78
C LEU A 153 10.19 10.35 -12.38
N MET A 154 11.24 10.78 -11.67
CA MET A 154 11.80 9.96 -10.58
C MET A 154 12.25 10.86 -9.43
N TYR A 155 11.29 11.36 -8.64
CA TYR A 155 11.60 11.97 -7.34
C TYR A 155 11.46 10.90 -6.25
N SER A 156 12.57 10.25 -5.92
CA SER A 156 12.70 9.52 -4.65
C SER A 156 12.70 10.54 -3.50
N PRO A 157 11.96 10.31 -2.41
CA PRO A 157 12.00 11.22 -1.27
C PRO A 157 13.43 11.25 -0.68
N PRO A 158 13.88 12.39 -0.13
CA PRO A 158 15.17 12.47 0.53
C PRO A 158 15.21 11.54 1.75
N PHE A 159 16.18 10.64 1.75
CA PHE A 159 16.52 9.77 2.86
C PHE A 159 17.21 10.65 3.94
N THR A 160 16.44 11.28 4.84
CA THR A 160 17.02 11.93 6.03
C THR A 160 17.30 10.86 7.08
N GLY A 161 18.39 10.12 6.87
CA GLY A 161 18.95 9.17 7.82
C GLY A 161 20.06 9.82 8.64
N GLU A 162 19.80 10.09 9.92
CA GLU A 162 20.84 10.06 10.94
C GLU A 162 21.30 8.60 11.09
N THR A 163 22.31 8.20 10.35
CA THR A 163 22.90 6.85 10.35
C THR A 163 23.98 6.68 11.43
N LYS A 164 23.76 7.19 12.64
CA LYS A 164 24.79 7.15 13.70
C LYS A 164 24.56 6.20 14.88
N THR A 165 23.52 5.36 14.89
CA THR A 165 23.25 4.51 16.08
C THR A 165 22.91 3.04 15.83
N LEU A 166 22.92 2.53 14.58
CA LEU A 166 22.50 1.14 14.32
C LEU A 166 23.62 0.08 14.29
N ILE A 167 24.89 0.47 14.46
CA ILE A 167 26.01 -0.49 14.48
C ILE A 167 26.38 -0.95 15.91
N GLU A 168 26.00 -0.20 16.96
CA GLU A 168 26.39 -0.53 18.35
C GLU A 168 25.47 -1.50 19.11
N GLU A 169 24.23 -1.74 18.65
CA GLU A 169 23.31 -2.65 19.37
C GLU A 169 23.34 -4.12 18.89
N GLY A 170 24.13 -4.45 17.87
CA GLY A 170 24.18 -5.79 17.26
C GLY A 170 25.23 -6.76 17.82
N LEU A 171 26.14 -6.32 18.70
CA LEU A 171 27.26 -7.13 19.20
C LEU A 171 27.46 -6.96 20.70
N LYS A 172 26.51 -7.47 21.50
CA LYS A 172 26.79 -7.83 22.91
C LYS A 172 26.77 -9.35 23.04
N PRO A 173 27.88 -9.99 23.44
CA PRO A 173 27.90 -11.41 23.69
C PRO A 173 27.12 -11.74 24.97
N LEU A 174 26.31 -12.79 24.89
CA LEU A 174 25.73 -13.52 26.02
C LEU A 174 26.87 -13.98 26.95
N ALA A 175 27.07 -13.27 28.06
CA ALA A 175 27.88 -13.75 29.17
C ALA A 175 27.24 -13.30 30.49
N GLN A 176 27.16 -14.24 31.42
CA GLN A 176 26.76 -14.13 32.84
C GLN A 176 25.25 -14.16 33.14
N ASP A 177 24.71 -15.37 33.11
CA ASP A 177 23.60 -15.77 33.98
C ASP A 177 24.18 -16.67 35.09
N GLU A 178 24.75 -16.05 36.14
CA GLU A 178 25.21 -16.75 37.33
C GLU A 178 24.06 -16.91 38.33
N ARG A 179 23.29 -17.98 38.16
CA ARG A 179 22.53 -18.60 39.26
C ARG A 179 22.51 -20.10 39.11
N TYR A 180 23.53 -20.78 39.61
CA TYR A 180 23.35 -22.12 40.18
C TYR A 180 24.48 -22.44 41.17
N GLY A 181 24.08 -22.66 42.42
CA GLY A 181 24.47 -23.80 43.23
C GLY A 181 25.95 -24.06 43.46
N SER A 182 26.41 -23.58 44.62
CA SER A 182 27.60 -24.06 45.33
C SER A 182 27.63 -25.59 45.42
N LEU A 183 28.67 -26.21 44.86
CA LEU A 183 29.12 -27.56 45.23
C LEU A 183 30.65 -27.55 45.24
N SER A 184 31.15 -27.55 46.46
CA SER A 184 32.54 -27.69 46.87
C SER A 184 33.12 -29.05 46.43
N GLY A 185 34.25 -29.01 45.74
CA GLY A 185 35.13 -30.16 45.48
C GLY A 185 36.57 -29.66 45.35
N GLU A 186 37.36 -29.92 46.38
CA GLU A 186 38.80 -29.64 46.46
C GLU A 186 39.64 -30.49 45.49
N LEU A 187 40.91 -30.06 45.35
CA LEU A 187 42.14 -30.81 44.98
C LEU A 187 42.65 -30.73 43.52
N PRO A 188 43.98 -30.83 43.27
CA PRO A 188 44.85 -29.64 43.21
C PRO A 188 45.78 -29.62 41.97
N GLY A 189 46.51 -28.50 41.83
CA GLY A 189 47.91 -28.50 41.41
C GLY A 189 48.18 -28.50 39.90
N LEU A 190 48.56 -27.34 39.37
CA LEU A 190 49.79 -27.21 38.60
C LEU A 190 50.22 -25.74 38.58
N GLU A 191 51.31 -25.46 39.29
CA GLU A 191 52.17 -24.30 39.04
C GLU A 191 52.82 -24.45 37.67
N GLU A 192 52.92 -23.36 36.90
CA GLU A 192 54.21 -22.86 36.42
C GLU A 192 54.02 -21.55 35.63
N THR A 193 54.49 -20.47 36.27
CA THR A 193 55.39 -19.45 35.71
C THR A 193 55.31 -19.13 34.21
N LEU A 194 54.98 -17.88 33.90
CA LEU A 194 55.94 -16.86 33.39
C LEU A 194 55.22 -15.54 33.10
N ALA A 195 55.64 -14.50 33.81
CA ALA A 195 55.45 -13.09 33.44
C ALA A 195 56.73 -12.61 32.72
N PRO A 196 56.91 -11.32 32.41
CA PRO A 196 56.07 -10.37 31.67
C PRO A 196 56.88 -9.70 30.55
N SER A 197 56.29 -8.97 29.59
CA SER A 197 56.99 -7.90 28.87
C SER A 197 56.07 -7.02 28.02
N LEU A 198 56.22 -5.72 28.23
CA LEU A 198 56.15 -4.64 27.23
C LEU A 198 54.81 -4.36 26.56
N LEU A 199 54.14 -3.29 27.01
CA LEU A 199 53.57 -2.27 26.13
C LEU A 199 53.51 -0.94 26.92
N GLU A 200 54.34 0.00 26.49
CA GLU A 200 54.34 1.40 26.92
C GLU A 200 53.09 2.12 26.40
N PRO A 201 52.54 3.10 27.14
CA PRO A 201 51.49 3.96 26.62
C PRO A 201 52.07 5.04 25.70
N ILE A 202 51.56 5.11 24.47
CA ILE A 202 51.80 6.22 23.55
C ILE A 202 50.84 7.36 23.94
N ASP A 203 51.39 8.38 24.60
CA ASP A 203 50.86 9.75 24.56
C ASP A 203 51.29 10.39 23.24
N LEU A 204 50.32 10.84 22.44
CA LEU A 204 50.36 12.04 21.58
C LEU A 204 49.19 11.94 20.58
N PHE A 205 48.24 12.87 20.65
CA PHE A 205 48.01 13.86 19.61
C PHE A 205 46.90 14.81 20.06
N GLU A 206 47.37 15.97 20.50
CA GLU A 206 46.65 17.20 20.74
C GLU A 206 46.07 17.69 19.39
N THR A 207 44.77 17.50 19.18
CA THR A 207 44.09 18.08 18.02
C THR A 207 43.87 19.57 18.26
N LYS A 208 44.74 20.33 17.62
CA LYS A 208 44.67 21.78 17.44
C LYS A 208 43.32 22.17 16.81
N GLU A 209 42.61 23.02 17.54
CA GLU A 209 41.47 23.84 17.07
C GLU A 209 41.87 24.55 15.77
N GLU A 210 41.12 24.32 14.69
CA GLU A 210 41.27 25.01 13.42
C GLU A 210 39.99 25.78 13.10
N ASP A 211 40.22 27.00 12.66
CA ASP A 211 39.33 28.15 12.56
C ASP A 211 37.97 27.93 11.89
N GLN A 212 36.93 28.49 12.52
CA GLN A 212 35.67 28.83 11.85
C GLN A 212 35.89 30.01 10.89
N PRO A 213 35.42 29.97 9.64
CA PRO A 213 35.37 31.17 8.81
C PRO A 213 34.23 32.10 9.25
N GLU A 214 34.58 33.37 9.42
CA GLU A 214 33.70 34.52 9.59
C GLU A 214 32.52 34.49 8.60
N LEU A 215 31.30 34.48 9.14
CA LEU A 215 30.07 34.79 8.40
C LEU A 215 30.06 36.30 8.12
N LEU A 216 30.38 36.64 6.87
CA LEU A 216 30.18 37.96 6.28
C LEU A 216 28.72 38.41 6.43
N GLU A 217 28.56 39.54 7.11
CA GLU A 217 27.34 40.33 7.16
C GLU A 217 27.03 40.90 5.77
N GLU A 218 26.05 40.33 5.07
CA GLU A 218 25.38 41.02 3.96
C GLU A 218 24.12 41.71 4.46
N GLU A 219 24.35 42.93 4.94
CA GLU A 219 23.35 43.95 5.15
C GLU A 219 23.04 44.66 3.81
N LYS A 220 21.75 44.95 3.57
CA LYS A 220 21.15 45.88 2.57
C LYS A 220 20.68 45.26 1.24
N LEU A 221 19.37 45.04 1.14
CA LEU A 221 18.48 45.81 0.25
C LEU A 221 17.02 45.34 0.45
N PHE A 222 16.24 46.07 1.25
CA PHE A 222 14.78 46.05 1.13
C PHE A 222 14.30 47.48 0.87
N PRO A 223 13.61 47.74 -0.25
CA PRO A 223 13.04 49.06 -0.50
C PRO A 223 11.86 49.32 0.44
N LYS A 224 11.94 50.48 1.11
CA LYS A 224 10.87 51.10 1.90
C LYS A 224 9.63 51.31 1.02
N ILE A 225 8.64 50.43 1.15
CA ILE A 225 7.30 50.70 0.61
C ILE A 225 6.64 51.69 1.57
N LYS A 226 6.42 52.92 1.07
CA LYS A 226 5.57 53.91 1.75
C LYS A 226 4.13 53.41 1.72
N LEU A 227 3.57 53.11 2.88
CA LEU A 227 2.12 53.08 3.04
C LEU A 227 1.57 54.51 2.94
N PRO A 228 0.54 54.78 2.14
CA PRO A 228 -0.23 56.00 2.25
C PRO A 228 -1.11 55.93 3.52
N GLU A 229 -1.02 56.98 4.33
CA GLU A 229 -1.95 57.33 5.38
C GLU A 229 -3.23 57.93 4.78
N ASP A 230 -4.33 57.75 5.53
CA ASP A 230 -5.61 58.46 5.45
C ASP A 230 -6.50 58.31 4.20
N GLU A 231 -7.56 57.50 4.35
CA GLU A 231 -8.91 57.98 4.05
C GLU A 231 -9.87 57.58 5.19
N THR A 232 -10.36 58.61 5.87
CA THR A 232 -11.49 58.64 6.80
C THR A 232 -12.74 57.99 6.20
N ILE A 233 -13.18 56.85 6.75
CA ILE A 233 -14.51 56.30 6.48
C ILE A 233 -15.43 56.70 7.62
N GLY A 234 -16.45 57.49 7.26
CA GLY A 234 -17.45 58.04 8.14
C GLY A 234 -18.25 56.98 8.89
N GLU A 235 -18.43 57.28 10.17
CA GLU A 235 -19.41 56.69 11.07
C GLU A 235 -20.81 56.95 10.51
N THR A 236 -21.50 55.91 10.05
CA THR A 236 -22.95 55.94 9.82
C THR A 236 -23.52 54.63 10.32
N ALA A 237 -24.07 54.69 11.54
CA ALA A 237 -24.86 53.62 12.12
C ALA A 237 -26.14 53.40 11.30
N PRO A 238 -26.48 52.16 10.90
CA PRO A 238 -27.81 51.86 10.41
C PRO A 238 -28.78 51.79 11.59
N GLN A 239 -29.77 52.68 11.60
CA GLN A 239 -30.95 52.57 12.43
C GLN A 239 -31.75 51.33 11.99
N LEU A 240 -32.00 50.40 12.91
CA LEU A 240 -33.01 49.35 12.74
C LEU A 240 -34.40 50.00 12.76
N PRO A 241 -35.32 49.62 11.83
CA PRO A 241 -36.72 49.92 11.99
C PRO A 241 -37.36 48.97 13.01
N ASP A 242 -38.09 49.54 13.97
CA ASP A 242 -39.02 48.83 14.85
C ASP A 242 -40.07 48.10 14.00
N ALA A 243 -39.95 46.78 13.93
CA ALA A 243 -40.97 45.92 13.35
C ALA A 243 -41.71 45.21 14.48
N ASP A 244 -42.92 45.71 14.77
CA ASP A 244 -43.94 45.04 15.56
C ASP A 244 -44.30 43.68 14.93
N PHE A 245 -43.64 42.63 15.38
CA PHE A 245 -44.04 41.25 15.07
C PHE A 245 -45.05 40.78 16.11
N LEU A 246 -46.32 40.84 15.73
CA LEU A 246 -47.43 40.15 16.38
C LEU A 246 -47.19 38.64 16.31
N PHE A 247 -46.94 38.01 17.47
CA PHE A 247 -47.03 36.56 17.63
C PHE A 247 -48.51 36.16 17.62
N PRO A 248 -48.96 35.23 16.75
CA PRO A 248 -50.26 34.59 16.92
C PRO A 248 -50.18 33.60 18.09
N GLU A 249 -51.15 33.69 18.99
CA GLU A 249 -51.40 32.72 20.06
C GLU A 249 -51.69 31.35 19.45
N GLU A 250 -50.84 30.36 19.72
CA GLU A 250 -51.12 28.95 19.42
C GLU A 250 -51.94 28.32 20.56
N GLU A 251 -53.16 27.89 20.23
CA GLU A 251 -54.00 27.07 21.09
C GLU A 251 -53.41 25.65 21.25
N PRO A 252 -53.45 25.04 22.45
CA PRO A 252 -52.98 23.68 22.63
C PRO A 252 -54.00 22.66 22.11
N ILE A 253 -53.67 22.01 21.00
CA ILE A 253 -54.37 20.81 20.52
C ILE A 253 -54.04 19.64 21.45
N GLN A 254 -55.03 19.21 22.24
CA GLN A 254 -54.99 17.92 22.95
C GLN A 254 -55.15 16.79 21.92
N GLN A 255 -54.06 16.07 21.63
CA GLN A 255 -54.13 14.79 20.92
C GLN A 255 -54.04 13.63 21.92
N GLU A 256 -55.17 12.92 22.01
CA GLU A 256 -55.40 11.68 22.73
C GLU A 256 -54.56 10.55 22.10
N ILE A 257 -53.51 10.13 22.79
CA ILE A 257 -52.66 9.00 22.38
C ILE A 257 -53.39 7.70 22.76
N VAL A 258 -54.06 7.10 21.80
CA VAL A 258 -54.51 5.70 21.87
C VAL A 258 -53.30 4.81 21.61
N GLN A 259 -52.78 4.18 22.67
CA GLN A 259 -51.76 3.13 22.55
C GLN A 259 -52.42 1.81 22.13
N PRO A 260 -52.00 1.15 21.04
CA PRO A 260 -52.31 -0.26 20.85
C PRO A 260 -51.41 -1.11 21.75
N ILE A 261 -52.04 -1.90 22.61
CA ILE A 261 -51.44 -2.97 23.39
C ILE A 261 -50.87 -4.00 22.40
N PHE A 262 -49.56 -3.99 22.19
CA PHE A 262 -48.85 -5.08 21.55
C PHE A 262 -48.26 -5.98 22.63
N GLU A 263 -48.81 -7.19 22.69
CA GLU A 263 -48.41 -8.27 23.57
C GLU A 263 -46.96 -8.66 23.25
N GLN A 264 -46.07 -8.37 24.20
CA GLN A 264 -44.64 -8.53 24.07
C GLN A 264 -44.29 -10.02 24.23
N GLU A 265 -44.06 -10.68 23.10
CA GLU A 265 -43.57 -12.06 23.05
C GLU A 265 -42.16 -12.12 23.67
N LYS A 266 -42.02 -13.02 24.64
CA LYS A 266 -40.84 -13.29 25.46
C LYS A 266 -39.63 -13.63 24.57
N PRO A 267 -38.54 -12.84 24.53
CA PRO A 267 -37.37 -13.21 23.75
C PRO A 267 -36.69 -14.44 24.38
N ALA A 268 -36.38 -15.39 23.52
CA ALA A 268 -35.59 -16.56 23.82
C ALA A 268 -34.23 -16.15 24.41
N GLU A 269 -33.83 -16.93 25.40
CA GLU A 269 -32.55 -16.98 26.09
C GLU A 269 -31.39 -16.87 25.11
N VAL A 270 -30.80 -15.67 25.02
CA VAL A 270 -29.57 -15.40 24.28
C VAL A 270 -28.44 -16.11 25.01
N GLU A 271 -27.89 -17.14 24.35
CA GLU A 271 -26.69 -17.85 24.80
C GLU A 271 -25.60 -16.86 25.21
N GLU A 272 -25.08 -17.11 26.42
CA GLU A 272 -24.08 -16.35 27.13
C GLU A 272 -22.78 -16.26 26.28
N ARG A 273 -22.69 -15.20 25.48
CA ARG A 273 -21.50 -14.85 24.68
C ARG A 273 -20.32 -14.66 25.65
N SER A 274 -19.50 -15.70 25.73
CA SER A 274 -18.11 -15.73 26.21
C SER A 274 -17.59 -14.38 26.73
N LYS A 275 -17.50 -14.24 28.06
CA LYS A 275 -16.82 -13.14 28.77
C LYS A 275 -15.33 -13.12 28.41
N GLY A 276 -15.00 -12.62 27.21
CA GLY A 276 -13.66 -12.21 26.84
C GLY A 276 -13.23 -11.07 27.75
N LYS A 277 -12.03 -11.19 28.33
CA LYS A 277 -11.40 -10.17 29.16
C LYS A 277 -11.53 -8.80 28.45
N PRO A 278 -12.11 -7.76 29.08
CA PRO A 278 -12.31 -6.48 28.41
C PRO A 278 -10.95 -5.97 27.95
N SER A 279 -10.77 -5.87 26.64
CA SER A 279 -9.58 -5.28 26.04
C SER A 279 -9.54 -3.83 26.52
N THR A 280 -8.61 -3.50 27.39
CA THR A 280 -8.40 -2.13 27.87
C THR A 280 -7.78 -1.32 26.74
N VAL A 281 -8.64 -0.81 25.86
CA VAL A 281 -8.24 0.13 24.81
C VAL A 281 -7.64 1.37 25.51
N PRO A 282 -6.41 1.78 25.18
CA PRO A 282 -5.80 2.95 25.77
C PRO A 282 -6.69 4.19 25.61
N VAL A 283 -6.79 5.01 26.65
CA VAL A 283 -7.61 6.23 26.63
C VAL A 283 -7.19 7.12 25.48
N GLY A 284 -8.16 7.46 24.60
CA GLY A 284 -7.99 8.31 23.42
C GLY A 284 -7.66 7.57 22.13
N GLU A 285 -7.47 6.25 22.16
CA GLU A 285 -7.27 5.46 20.94
C GLU A 285 -8.61 5.25 20.20
N PRO A 286 -8.66 5.44 18.87
CA PRO A 286 -9.91 5.34 18.14
C PRO A 286 -10.39 3.88 18.07
N GLU A 287 -11.70 3.71 18.04
CA GLU A 287 -12.31 2.38 17.86
C GLU A 287 -12.00 1.86 16.44
N PRO A 288 -11.63 0.56 16.30
CA PRO A 288 -11.11 0.06 15.04
C PRO A 288 -12.15 -0.06 13.92
N ASP A 289 -13.42 -0.19 14.28
CA ASP A 289 -14.56 -0.44 13.39
C ASP A 289 -15.34 0.83 13.02
N LYS A 290 -15.01 1.98 13.63
CA LYS A 290 -15.71 3.24 13.40
C LYS A 290 -14.84 4.25 12.67
N ARG A 291 -15.47 4.99 11.77
CA ARG A 291 -14.90 6.15 11.09
C ARG A 291 -15.88 7.31 11.11
N PHE A 292 -15.35 8.49 10.88
CA PHE A 292 -16.08 9.76 10.98
C PHE A 292 -15.77 10.58 9.75
N ARG A 293 -16.80 10.79 8.92
CA ARG A 293 -16.70 11.46 7.64
C ARG A 293 -16.96 12.95 7.80
N VAL A 294 -16.11 13.75 7.15
CA VAL A 294 -16.28 15.19 6.98
C VAL A 294 -16.14 15.53 5.51
N THR A 295 -17.19 16.12 4.91
CA THR A 295 -17.18 16.52 3.50
C THR A 295 -16.78 17.98 3.36
N ILE A 296 -15.70 18.23 2.63
CA ILE A 296 -15.21 19.57 2.32
C ILE A 296 -15.42 19.85 0.82
N GLN A 297 -15.87 21.05 0.49
CA GLN A 297 -16.02 21.51 -0.89
C GLN A 297 -14.93 22.53 -1.26
N GLY A 298 -14.33 22.38 -2.44
CA GLY A 298 -13.44 23.38 -3.03
C GLY A 298 -12.02 23.40 -2.47
N SER A 299 -11.72 24.42 -1.66
CA SER A 299 -10.34 24.82 -1.29
C SER A 299 -9.56 23.74 -0.52
N PRO A 300 -8.21 23.78 -0.54
CA PRO A 300 -7.39 22.81 0.18
C PRO A 300 -7.68 22.84 1.69
N PRO A 301 -7.85 21.67 2.32
CA PRO A 301 -8.24 21.58 3.73
C PRO A 301 -7.12 22.09 4.66
N LYS A 302 -7.52 22.74 5.75
CA LYS A 302 -6.65 23.14 6.86
C LYS A 302 -6.67 22.07 7.95
N TYR A 303 -5.50 21.66 8.45
CA TYR A 303 -5.40 20.62 9.48
C TYR A 303 -5.13 21.23 10.87
N PRO A 304 -5.85 20.81 11.93
CA PRO A 304 -5.55 21.20 13.31
C PRO A 304 -4.12 20.77 13.71
N LYS A 305 -3.26 21.70 14.13
CA LYS A 305 -1.83 21.42 14.36
C LYS A 305 -1.48 20.97 15.79
N ASN A 306 -2.38 21.20 16.75
CA ASN A 306 -2.09 21.07 18.18
C ASN A 306 -2.44 19.70 18.77
N TYR A 307 -2.99 18.80 17.95
CA TYR A 307 -3.49 17.50 18.39
C TYR A 307 -2.99 16.43 17.44
N CYS A 308 -2.64 15.26 17.98
CA CYS A 308 -2.37 14.07 17.20
C CYS A 308 -3.64 13.65 16.44
N ALA A 309 -3.53 13.47 15.13
CA ALA A 309 -4.63 13.05 14.27
C ALA A 309 -5.25 11.71 14.67
N HIS A 310 -4.46 10.83 15.30
CA HIS A 310 -4.90 9.49 15.68
C HIS A 310 -5.51 9.42 17.08
N CYS A 311 -4.83 9.97 18.09
CA CYS A 311 -5.18 9.76 19.50
C CYS A 311 -5.39 11.03 20.31
N LEU A 312 -5.42 12.20 19.66
CA LEU A 312 -5.60 13.53 20.28
C LEU A 312 -4.54 13.98 21.29
N ARG A 313 -3.51 13.17 21.56
CA ARG A 313 -2.36 13.56 22.40
C ARG A 313 -1.55 14.68 21.75
N THR A 314 -0.70 15.34 22.52
CA THR A 314 0.20 16.39 22.02
C THR A 314 1.10 15.86 20.90
N PRO A 315 1.10 16.48 19.71
CA PRO A 315 1.91 16.04 18.59
C PRO A 315 3.37 16.46 18.76
N VAL A 316 4.26 15.76 18.07
CA VAL A 316 5.65 16.18 17.92
C VAL A 316 5.80 17.14 16.74
N LYS A 317 6.94 17.86 16.68
CA LYS A 317 7.19 18.84 15.60
C LYS A 317 7.28 18.20 14.22
N THR A 318 7.69 16.93 14.14
CA THR A 318 7.77 16.18 12.89
C THR A 318 6.38 15.77 12.42
N LYS A 319 6.04 16.14 11.18
CA LYS A 319 4.76 15.79 10.57
C LYS A 319 4.90 14.49 9.77
N ALA A 320 3.89 13.65 9.81
CA ALA A 320 3.81 12.51 8.91
C ALA A 320 3.21 12.97 7.57
N ILE A 321 3.72 12.44 6.47
CA ILE A 321 3.21 12.74 5.14
C ILE A 321 2.36 11.56 4.68
N MET A 322 1.05 11.77 4.59
CA MET A 322 0.16 10.88 3.87
C MET A 322 -0.01 11.36 2.43
N ARG A 323 -0.50 10.50 1.53
CA ARG A 323 -0.84 10.91 0.16
C ARG A 323 -2.34 10.78 -0.02
N GLY A 324 -2.98 11.83 -0.51
CA GLY A 324 -4.42 11.83 -0.83
C GLY A 324 -4.67 12.38 -2.23
N SER A 325 -5.79 11.98 -2.83
CA SER A 325 -6.29 12.53 -4.11
C SER A 325 -7.17 13.74 -3.80
N LEU A 326 -6.73 14.94 -4.19
CA LEU A 326 -7.51 16.18 -4.02
C LEU A 326 -7.85 16.79 -5.38
N PRO A 327 -8.97 17.54 -5.51
CA PRO A 327 -9.28 18.31 -6.71
C PRO A 327 -8.13 19.27 -7.07
N ASP A 328 -7.74 19.34 -8.34
CA ASP A 328 -6.72 20.27 -8.82
C ASP A 328 -7.38 21.64 -9.07
N PRO A 329 -7.05 22.69 -8.28
CA PRO A 329 -7.69 24.00 -8.42
C PRO A 329 -7.43 24.64 -9.79
N ASN A 330 -6.38 24.20 -10.50
CA ASN A 330 -6.03 24.72 -11.82
C ASN A 330 -6.69 23.95 -12.96
N ARG A 331 -7.26 22.76 -12.70
CA ARG A 331 -7.79 21.85 -13.72
C ARG A 331 -9.08 21.20 -13.22
N PRO A 332 -10.25 21.84 -13.40
CA PRO A 332 -11.53 21.30 -12.96
C PRO A 332 -11.77 19.90 -13.54
N GLY A 333 -12.35 19.01 -12.73
CA GLY A 333 -12.55 17.60 -13.07
C GLY A 333 -11.29 16.72 -13.03
N LYS A 334 -10.10 17.29 -12.81
CA LYS A 334 -8.88 16.51 -12.56
C LYS A 334 -8.52 16.54 -11.08
N ARG A 335 -8.01 15.40 -10.59
CA ARG A 335 -7.49 15.27 -9.24
C ARG A 335 -5.98 15.10 -9.29
N LYS A 336 -5.31 15.62 -8.28
CA LYS A 336 -3.86 15.52 -8.11
C LYS A 336 -3.57 14.76 -6.81
N LEU A 337 -2.56 13.89 -6.86
CA LEU A 337 -2.02 13.28 -5.65
C LEU A 337 -1.23 14.35 -4.88
N VAL A 338 -1.73 14.73 -3.71
CA VAL A 338 -1.14 15.79 -2.87
C VAL A 338 -0.61 15.17 -1.57
N PRO A 339 0.61 15.53 -1.12
CA PRO A 339 1.07 15.16 0.21
C PRO A 339 0.25 15.90 1.27
N LEU A 340 -0.33 15.15 2.22
CA LEU A 340 -1.11 15.65 3.34
C LEU A 340 -0.26 15.52 4.60
N GLU A 341 0.12 16.66 5.17
CA GLU A 341 0.93 16.69 6.39
C GLU A 341 0.02 16.57 7.62
N LEU A 342 0.13 15.46 8.34
CA LEU A 342 -0.65 15.20 9.54
C LEU A 342 0.21 15.20 10.81
N PRO A 343 -0.26 15.86 11.88
CA PRO A 343 0.42 15.84 13.17
C PRO A 343 0.18 14.51 13.89
N PHE A 344 1.25 13.88 14.34
CA PHE A 344 1.20 12.67 15.17
C PHE A 344 1.96 12.88 16.47
N CYS A 345 1.57 12.19 17.55
CA CYS A 345 2.39 12.11 18.76
C CYS A 345 3.56 11.14 18.57
N LYS A 346 4.52 11.18 19.48
CA LYS A 346 5.72 10.34 19.45
C LYS A 346 5.39 8.84 19.34
N ASP A 347 4.40 8.38 20.10
CA ASP A 347 4.01 6.96 20.13
C ASP A 347 3.37 6.53 18.82
N CYS A 348 2.42 7.32 18.29
CA CYS A 348 1.79 7.00 17.00
C CYS A 348 2.78 7.08 15.84
N GLN A 349 3.73 8.01 15.86
CA GLN A 349 4.78 8.07 14.84
C GLN A 349 5.71 6.85 14.92
N LYS A 350 6.06 6.40 16.13
CA LYS A 350 6.83 5.17 16.34
C LYS A 350 6.07 3.95 15.80
N ARG A 351 4.77 3.84 16.09
CA ARG A 351 3.89 2.75 15.59
C ARG A 351 3.78 2.80 14.07
N MET A 352 3.56 3.98 13.50
CA MET A 352 3.46 4.20 12.05
C MET A 352 4.74 3.79 11.30
N ASN A 353 5.91 4.04 11.90
CA ASN A 353 7.21 3.68 11.33
C ASN A 353 7.67 2.27 11.70
N ALA A 354 6.88 1.51 12.45
CA ALA A 354 7.23 0.14 12.80
C ALA A 354 7.24 -0.71 11.54
N GLN A 355 8.36 -1.39 11.31
CA GLN A 355 8.52 -2.34 10.21
C GLN A 355 8.09 -3.73 10.68
N SER A 356 7.51 -4.50 9.77
CA SER A 356 7.23 -5.91 10.02
C SER A 356 8.55 -6.68 10.17
N ASP A 357 8.54 -7.79 10.90
CA ASP A 357 9.74 -8.61 11.05
C ASP A 357 10.15 -9.22 9.71
N ASP A 358 9.18 -9.50 8.83
CA ASP A 358 9.44 -9.92 7.45
C ASP A 358 10.16 -8.84 6.64
N GLU A 359 9.76 -7.57 6.75
CA GLU A 359 10.45 -6.47 6.10
C GLU A 359 11.90 -6.32 6.60
N LYS A 360 12.11 -6.40 7.92
CA LYS A 360 13.46 -6.35 8.51
C LYS A 360 14.33 -7.51 8.00
N ASN A 361 13.78 -8.71 7.98
CA ASN A 361 14.47 -9.91 7.48
C ASN A 361 14.77 -9.80 5.99
N ALA A 362 13.84 -9.30 5.18
CA ALA A 362 14.03 -9.08 3.75
C ALA A 362 15.10 -8.03 3.47
N ARG A 363 15.16 -6.94 4.26
CA ARG A 363 16.23 -5.95 4.16
C ARG A 363 17.58 -6.56 4.52
N LEU A 364 17.67 -7.30 5.63
CA LEU A 364 18.91 -7.98 6.01
C LEU A 364 19.38 -8.95 4.92
N LEU A 365 18.46 -9.75 4.37
CA LEU A 365 18.75 -10.66 3.26
C LEU A 365 19.22 -9.92 2.01
N ALA A 366 18.62 -8.76 1.70
CA ALA A 366 19.05 -7.91 0.59
C ALA A 366 20.50 -7.45 0.77
N PHE A 367 20.89 -6.98 1.96
CA PHE A 367 22.27 -6.59 2.26
C PHE A 367 23.25 -7.76 2.11
N LEU A 368 22.90 -8.93 2.65
CA LEU A 368 23.75 -10.13 2.56
C LEU A 368 23.91 -10.62 1.12
N LEU A 369 22.81 -10.65 0.35
CA LEU A 369 22.83 -11.08 -1.05
C LEU A 369 23.64 -10.12 -1.92
N SER A 370 23.48 -8.81 -1.73
CA SER A 370 24.27 -7.79 -2.44
C SER A 370 25.76 -7.89 -2.10
N GLY A 371 26.10 -8.13 -0.83
CA GLY A 371 27.48 -8.37 -0.41
C GLY A 371 28.08 -9.60 -1.09
N LEU A 372 27.31 -10.69 -1.20
CA LEU A 372 27.73 -11.91 -1.88
C LEU A 372 27.96 -11.68 -3.38
N ILE A 373 27.04 -10.98 -4.06
CA ILE A 373 27.17 -10.66 -5.49
C ILE A 373 28.41 -9.79 -5.75
N ALA A 374 28.64 -8.77 -4.92
CA ALA A 374 29.84 -7.93 -5.02
C ALA A 374 31.13 -8.75 -4.87
N LEU A 375 31.18 -9.67 -3.90
CA LEU A 375 32.31 -10.57 -3.70
C LEU A 375 32.54 -11.48 -4.92
N ILE A 376 31.47 -12.08 -5.46
CA ILE A 376 31.55 -12.92 -6.66
C ILE A 376 32.07 -12.11 -7.85
N ALA A 377 31.60 -10.87 -8.04
CA ALA A 377 32.05 -10.00 -9.12
C ALA A 377 33.55 -9.67 -9.01
N ILE A 378 34.05 -9.40 -7.79
CA ILE A 378 35.48 -9.20 -7.52
C ILE A 378 36.29 -10.45 -7.89
N VAL A 379 35.87 -11.63 -7.40
CA VAL A 379 36.55 -12.90 -7.67
C VAL A 379 36.56 -13.20 -9.17
N ALA A 380 35.45 -13.00 -9.86
CA ALA A 380 35.34 -13.19 -11.30
C ALA A 380 36.26 -12.23 -12.08
N THR A 381 36.33 -10.96 -11.69
CA THR A 381 37.20 -9.94 -12.31
C THR A 381 38.68 -10.32 -12.18
N LEU A 382 39.07 -10.82 -11.00
CA LEU A 382 40.43 -11.33 -10.76
C LEU A 382 40.73 -12.61 -11.54
N ALA A 383 39.80 -13.57 -11.54
CA ALA A 383 39.97 -14.86 -12.21
C ALA A 383 40.07 -14.73 -13.74
N LEU A 384 39.36 -13.77 -14.32
CA LEU A 384 39.41 -13.45 -15.75
C LEU A 384 40.67 -12.67 -16.16
N GLY A 385 41.51 -12.26 -15.20
CA GLY A 385 42.72 -11.48 -15.49
C GLY A 385 42.43 -10.11 -16.08
N VAL A 386 41.24 -9.55 -15.83
CA VAL A 386 40.85 -8.21 -16.31
C VAL A 386 41.75 -7.13 -15.70
N ILE A 387 42.32 -7.41 -14.53
CA ILE A 387 43.17 -6.50 -13.77
C ILE A 387 44.52 -7.17 -13.49
N ASN A 388 45.61 -6.60 -14.02
CA ASN A 388 46.98 -6.97 -13.63
C ASN A 388 47.43 -6.16 -12.42
N LEU A 389 47.25 -6.71 -11.22
CA LEU A 389 47.71 -6.10 -9.97
C LEU A 389 49.23 -5.92 -9.90
N SER A 390 50.00 -6.67 -10.70
CA SER A 390 51.46 -6.60 -10.75
C SER A 390 52.00 -5.38 -11.48
N GLU A 391 51.25 -4.84 -12.46
CA GLU A 391 51.71 -3.70 -13.26
C GLU A 391 51.44 -2.37 -12.57
N ASN A 392 50.23 -2.21 -12.03
CA ASN A 392 49.80 -0.98 -11.36
C ASN A 392 48.82 -1.31 -10.22
N LEU A 393 49.35 -1.59 -9.03
CA LEU A 393 48.56 -1.94 -7.84
C LEU A 393 47.46 -0.92 -7.54
N LEU A 394 47.78 0.38 -7.61
CA LEU A 394 46.83 1.45 -7.31
C LEU A 394 45.63 1.44 -8.27
N VAL A 395 45.89 1.33 -9.57
CA VAL A 395 44.83 1.28 -10.60
C VAL A 395 44.00 0.02 -10.41
N GLY A 396 44.62 -1.13 -10.14
CA GLY A 396 43.91 -2.37 -9.87
C GLY A 396 42.98 -2.28 -8.66
N LEU A 397 43.44 -1.68 -7.55
CA LEU A 397 42.61 -1.44 -6.37
C LEU A 397 41.43 -0.51 -6.65
N ILE A 398 41.64 0.56 -7.43
CA ILE A 398 40.55 1.47 -7.83
C ILE A 398 39.49 0.73 -8.64
N ILE A 399 39.91 -0.08 -9.63
CA ILE A 399 38.96 -0.84 -10.45
C ILE A 399 38.20 -1.85 -9.58
N LEU A 400 38.87 -2.57 -8.68
CA LEU A 400 38.21 -3.49 -7.74
C LEU A 400 37.20 -2.78 -6.84
N LEU A 401 37.53 -1.58 -6.34
CA LEU A 401 36.61 -0.77 -5.55
C LEU A 401 35.36 -0.38 -6.35
N VAL A 402 35.53 0.02 -7.61
CA VAL A 402 34.41 0.34 -8.51
C VAL A 402 33.54 -0.90 -8.76
N VAL A 403 34.15 -2.06 -9.03
CA VAL A 403 33.43 -3.33 -9.20
C VAL A 403 32.67 -3.70 -7.92
N ALA A 404 33.27 -3.54 -6.74
CA ALA A 404 32.62 -3.78 -5.46
C ALA A 404 31.41 -2.85 -5.24
N MET A 405 31.58 -1.55 -5.50
CA MET A 405 30.52 -0.56 -5.37
C MET A 405 29.35 -0.83 -6.31
N LEU A 406 29.62 -1.14 -7.58
CA LEU A 406 28.57 -1.47 -8.56
C LEU A 406 27.90 -2.81 -8.24
N GLY A 407 28.69 -3.83 -7.91
CA GLY A 407 28.21 -5.17 -7.55
C GLY A 407 27.37 -5.17 -6.27
N PHE A 408 27.57 -4.20 -5.37
CA PHE A 408 26.76 -4.05 -4.16
C PHE A 408 25.55 -3.14 -4.36
N SER A 409 25.74 -1.96 -4.99
CA SER A 409 24.72 -0.91 -5.09
C SER A 409 23.56 -1.25 -6.01
N ILE A 410 23.80 -1.95 -7.13
CA ILE A 410 22.72 -2.29 -8.06
C ILE A 410 21.78 -3.34 -7.43
N PRO A 411 22.27 -4.49 -6.93
CA PRO A 411 21.39 -5.48 -6.34
C PRO A 411 20.68 -4.96 -5.09
N ILE A 412 21.35 -4.15 -4.24
CA ILE A 412 20.71 -3.65 -3.03
C ILE A 412 19.54 -2.70 -3.35
N MET A 413 19.67 -1.84 -4.37
CA MET A 413 18.59 -0.96 -4.79
C MET A 413 17.37 -1.75 -5.30
N ILE A 414 17.62 -2.81 -6.08
CA ILE A 414 16.56 -3.69 -6.58
C ILE A 414 15.88 -4.43 -5.42
N SER A 415 16.67 -5.06 -4.54
CA SER A 415 16.15 -5.84 -3.42
C SER A 415 15.46 -4.99 -2.35
N LEU A 416 15.93 -3.77 -2.06
CA LEU A 416 15.25 -2.85 -1.15
C LEU A 416 13.92 -2.36 -1.72
N THR A 417 13.86 -2.14 -3.04
CA THR A 417 12.59 -1.82 -3.72
C THR A 417 11.59 -2.96 -3.55
N TRP A 418 12.05 -4.21 -3.62
CA TRP A 418 11.19 -5.38 -3.38
C TRP A 418 10.82 -5.55 -1.90
N ALA A 419 11.77 -5.35 -0.98
CA ALA A 419 11.51 -5.43 0.45
C ALA A 419 10.47 -4.38 0.91
N SER A 420 10.40 -3.23 0.25
CA SER A 420 9.37 -2.21 0.51
C SER A 420 7.94 -2.64 0.18
N ARG A 421 7.75 -3.79 -0.51
CA ARG A 421 6.43 -4.35 -0.83
C ARG A 421 5.81 -5.13 0.31
N HIS A 422 6.56 -5.44 1.37
CA HIS A 422 5.98 -6.11 2.53
C HIS A 422 4.92 -5.22 3.20
N PRO A 423 3.77 -5.79 3.58
CA PRO A 423 2.73 -5.02 4.25
C PRO A 423 3.24 -4.52 5.60
N PRO A 424 2.87 -3.28 6.00
CA PRO A 424 3.19 -2.78 7.34
C PRO A 424 2.52 -3.65 8.40
N PRO A 425 3.09 -3.75 9.62
CA PRO A 425 2.46 -4.48 10.71
C PRO A 425 1.08 -3.88 11.01
N ARG A 426 0.13 -4.71 11.49
CA ARG A 426 -1.27 -4.29 11.70
C ARG A 426 -1.40 -2.99 12.49
N ASP A 427 -0.55 -2.83 13.49
CA ASP A 427 -0.52 -1.64 14.33
C ASP A 427 -0.11 -0.37 13.55
N ALA A 428 0.90 -0.48 12.70
CA ALA A 428 1.31 0.59 11.79
C ALA A 428 0.22 0.87 10.74
N ALA A 429 -0.37 -0.17 10.14
CA ALA A 429 -1.47 -0.05 9.19
C ALA A 429 -2.69 0.65 9.82
N PHE A 430 -2.97 0.35 11.09
CA PHE A 430 -4.04 0.99 11.85
C PHE A 430 -3.79 2.50 12.00
N VAL A 431 -2.58 2.90 12.38
CA VAL A 431 -2.20 4.32 12.48
C VAL A 431 -2.15 5.00 11.10
N LEU A 432 -1.62 4.33 10.07
CA LEU A 432 -1.56 4.87 8.70
C LEU A 432 -2.96 5.09 8.13
N SER A 433 -3.93 4.26 8.50
CA SER A 433 -5.33 4.40 8.07
C SER A 433 -6.13 5.44 8.87
N THR A 434 -5.47 6.28 9.69
CA THR A 434 -6.09 7.37 10.47
C THR A 434 -6.92 8.32 9.60
N LEU A 435 -6.43 8.62 8.39
CA LEU A 435 -7.13 9.43 7.40
C LEU A 435 -7.29 8.63 6.11
N LEU A 436 -8.51 8.52 5.60
CA LEU A 436 -8.78 8.15 4.23
C LEU A 436 -9.42 9.34 3.51
N VAL A 437 -9.03 9.55 2.26
CA VAL A 437 -9.59 10.59 1.42
C VAL A 437 -10.36 9.90 0.31
N SER A 438 -11.67 10.00 0.36
CA SER A 438 -12.59 9.41 -0.60
C SER A 438 -13.11 10.49 -1.56
N GLU A 439 -13.34 10.08 -2.80
CA GLU A 439 -13.81 10.95 -3.87
C GLU A 439 -15.34 11.00 -3.84
N SER A 440 -15.91 12.19 -3.79
CA SER A 440 -17.37 12.37 -3.74
C SER A 440 -17.81 13.44 -4.74
N GLY A 441 -17.64 13.16 -6.03
CA GLY A 441 -17.96 14.09 -7.11
C GLY A 441 -16.81 15.05 -7.45
N GLU A 442 -17.06 15.97 -8.38
CA GLU A 442 -16.02 16.80 -9.01
C GLU A 442 -15.31 17.74 -8.03
N ASP A 443 -16.08 18.45 -7.19
CA ASP A 443 -15.55 19.49 -6.29
C ASP A 443 -15.65 19.15 -4.79
N ARG A 444 -16.15 17.97 -4.44
CA ARG A 444 -16.28 17.55 -3.03
C ARG A 444 -15.32 16.43 -2.72
N THR A 445 -14.74 16.52 -1.53
CA THR A 445 -13.80 15.53 -1.01
C THR A 445 -14.26 15.10 0.36
N GLU A 446 -14.37 13.78 0.55
CA GLU A 446 -14.74 13.18 1.81
C GLU A 446 -13.46 12.80 2.57
N PHE A 447 -13.31 13.34 3.77
CA PHE A 447 -12.24 13.01 4.69
C PHE A 447 -12.80 12.09 5.76
N GLU A 448 -12.35 10.84 5.77
CA GLU A 448 -12.77 9.82 6.73
C GLU A 448 -11.69 9.64 7.79
N TRP A 449 -12.00 10.12 9.00
CA TRP A 449 -11.11 10.08 10.16
C TRP A 449 -11.44 8.90 11.06
N ARG A 450 -10.43 8.28 11.68
CA ARG A 450 -10.66 7.29 12.73
C ARG A 450 -11.08 7.90 14.07
N ASN A 451 -10.55 9.08 14.39
CA ASN A 451 -10.80 9.73 15.67
C ASN A 451 -11.93 10.76 15.55
N HIS A 452 -13.04 10.53 16.26
CA HIS A 452 -14.20 11.44 16.29
C HIS A 452 -13.81 12.87 16.68
N GLY A 453 -13.06 13.03 17.78
CA GLY A 453 -12.68 14.35 18.26
C GLY A 453 -11.77 15.10 17.29
N TYR A 454 -10.91 14.39 16.54
CA TYR A 454 -10.10 15.02 15.52
C TYR A 454 -10.93 15.42 14.29
N ALA A 455 -11.92 14.59 13.91
CA ALA A 455 -12.86 14.92 12.85
C ALA A 455 -13.64 16.21 13.16
N GLU A 456 -14.07 16.38 14.42
CA GLU A 456 -14.75 17.59 14.88
C GLU A 456 -13.85 18.83 14.83
N LEU A 457 -12.61 18.72 15.32
CA LEU A 457 -11.62 19.81 15.22
C LEU A 457 -11.31 20.15 13.76
N PHE A 458 -11.19 19.14 12.90
CA PHE A 458 -10.96 19.33 11.47
C PHE A 458 -12.13 20.06 10.82
N ARG A 459 -13.37 19.67 11.12
CA ARG A 459 -14.57 20.39 10.66
C ARG A 459 -14.56 21.85 11.13
N GLN A 460 -14.28 22.09 12.41
CA GLN A 460 -14.26 23.44 13.00
C GLN A 460 -13.27 24.37 12.28
N VAL A 461 -12.06 23.89 12.00
CA VAL A 461 -11.03 24.69 11.30
C VAL A 461 -11.37 24.91 9.81
N ASN A 462 -12.28 24.11 9.25
CA ASN A 462 -12.74 24.20 7.86
C ASN A 462 -14.22 24.58 7.73
N GLN A 463 -14.80 25.25 8.74
CA GLN A 463 -16.25 25.50 8.81
C GLN A 463 -16.80 26.21 7.56
N GLU A 464 -16.03 27.11 6.95
CA GLU A 464 -16.40 27.84 5.72
C GLU A 464 -16.60 26.93 4.50
N ASN A 465 -15.91 25.78 4.45
CA ASN A 465 -15.93 24.85 3.32
C ASN A 465 -16.61 23.51 3.66
N ALA A 466 -17.01 23.31 4.91
CA ALA A 466 -17.61 22.08 5.38
C ALA A 466 -19.10 22.02 4.98
N MET A 467 -19.47 20.98 4.25
CA MET A 467 -20.83 20.81 3.72
C MET A 467 -21.81 20.15 4.71
N GLY A 468 -21.42 19.99 5.98
CA GLY A 468 -22.24 19.33 6.99
C GLY A 468 -21.51 19.05 8.31
N GLY A 469 -22.19 18.30 9.17
CA GLY A 469 -21.63 17.78 10.43
C GLY A 469 -20.68 16.60 10.22
N VAL A 470 -20.10 16.12 11.33
CA VAL A 470 -19.34 14.87 11.33
C VAL A 470 -20.33 13.69 11.28
N VAL A 471 -20.22 12.84 10.25
CA VAL A 471 -21.12 11.71 10.06
C VAL A 471 -20.40 10.41 10.46
N PRO A 472 -20.90 9.62 11.41
CA PRO A 472 -20.33 8.31 11.71
C PRO A 472 -20.61 7.36 10.54
N ILE A 473 -19.57 6.63 10.14
CA ILE A 473 -19.62 5.62 9.08
C ILE A 473 -18.95 4.34 9.59
N GLN A 474 -19.45 3.19 9.14
CA GLN A 474 -18.81 1.92 9.42
C GLN A 474 -17.51 1.83 8.63
N ASP A 475 -16.42 1.40 9.27
CA ASP A 475 -15.16 1.18 8.56
C ASP A 475 -15.36 0.08 7.49
N ARG A 476 -15.10 0.44 6.23
CA ARG A 476 -15.18 -0.51 5.10
C ARG A 476 -14.00 -1.47 5.09
N ILE A 477 -12.91 -1.11 5.78
CA ILE A 477 -11.73 -1.93 5.95
C ILE A 477 -11.95 -2.80 7.19
N THR A 478 -12.78 -3.83 7.04
CA THR A 478 -12.90 -4.87 8.06
C THR A 478 -11.57 -5.63 8.13
N PHE A 479 -10.73 -5.31 9.11
CA PHE A 479 -9.51 -6.09 9.44
C PHE A 479 -9.82 -7.51 9.94
N SER A 480 -11.08 -7.95 9.88
CA SER A 480 -11.60 -9.19 10.45
C SER A 480 -11.12 -10.46 9.75
N GLU A 481 -10.35 -10.37 8.66
CA GLU A 481 -10.00 -11.56 7.85
C GLU A 481 -8.63 -12.18 8.18
N ILE A 482 -7.82 -11.59 9.06
CA ILE A 482 -6.50 -12.14 9.40
C ILE A 482 -6.47 -12.79 10.80
N GLU A 483 -7.62 -13.12 11.39
CA GLU A 483 -7.65 -13.97 12.59
C GLU A 483 -7.51 -15.48 12.27
N THR A 484 -7.60 -15.86 11.00
CA THR A 484 -7.40 -17.25 10.53
C THR A 484 -5.98 -17.77 10.72
N GLU A 485 -4.95 -16.92 10.74
CA GLU A 485 -3.56 -17.36 11.00
C GLU A 485 -3.29 -17.79 12.45
N LYS A 486 -4.09 -17.32 13.42
CA LYS A 486 -3.93 -17.79 14.81
C LYS A 486 -4.44 -19.22 15.01
N THR A 487 -5.34 -19.68 14.14
CA THR A 487 -5.89 -21.03 14.20
C THR A 487 -4.91 -22.06 13.63
N GLU A 488 -4.13 -21.73 12.60
CA GLU A 488 -3.10 -22.65 12.07
C GLU A 488 -1.86 -22.77 12.96
N SER A 489 -1.47 -21.72 13.69
CA SER A 489 -0.38 -21.81 14.68
C SER A 489 -0.74 -22.72 15.87
N SER A 490 -2.02 -22.78 16.26
CA SER A 490 -2.49 -23.70 17.31
C SER A 490 -2.62 -25.15 16.83
N GLN A 491 -2.77 -25.40 15.52
CA GLN A 491 -2.93 -26.76 15.00
C GLN A 491 -1.61 -27.53 14.83
N LYS A 492 -0.45 -26.88 14.96
CA LYS A 492 0.87 -27.54 14.99
C LYS A 492 1.32 -28.04 16.36
N GLN A 493 0.58 -27.79 17.44
CA GLN A 493 0.78 -28.49 18.72
C GLN A 493 0.02 -29.81 18.75
N LYS A 494 0.38 -30.74 17.85
CA LYS A 494 0.01 -32.15 18.00
C LYS A 494 0.70 -32.67 19.28
N PRO A 495 -0.03 -33.16 20.30
CA PRO A 495 0.60 -33.67 21.51
C PRO A 495 1.56 -34.80 21.13
N LYS A 496 2.82 -34.70 21.56
CA LYS A 496 3.81 -35.77 21.49
C LYS A 496 3.15 -37.06 21.99
N SER A 497 2.86 -37.97 21.08
CA SER A 497 2.43 -39.33 21.41
C SER A 497 3.53 -39.96 22.27
N LYS A 498 3.13 -40.45 23.44
CA LYS A 498 3.95 -41.29 24.32
C LYS A 498 4.63 -42.39 23.50
N PRO A 499 5.93 -42.65 23.69
CA PRO A 499 6.58 -43.77 23.04
C PRO A 499 5.93 -45.09 23.49
N PRO A 500 5.78 -46.07 22.59
CA PRO A 500 5.20 -47.36 22.94
C PRO A 500 6.08 -48.07 23.99
N LYS A 501 5.46 -48.51 25.08
CA LYS A 501 6.06 -49.42 26.06
C LYS A 501 6.57 -50.66 25.33
N LYS A 502 7.87 -50.93 25.40
CA LYS A 502 8.47 -52.20 24.98
C LYS A 502 7.71 -53.36 25.66
N PRO A 503 7.40 -54.46 24.92
CA PRO A 503 6.96 -55.69 25.55
C PRO A 503 8.13 -56.25 26.36
N ILE A 504 7.88 -56.46 27.65
CA ILE A 504 8.73 -57.26 28.52
C ILE A 504 8.62 -58.70 28.00
N GLN A 505 9.71 -59.24 27.45
CA GLN A 505 9.84 -60.67 27.20
C GLN A 505 9.85 -61.36 28.56
N GLY A 506 8.80 -62.14 28.82
CA GLY A 506 8.80 -63.11 29.90
C GLY A 506 9.79 -64.22 29.56
N GLU A 507 10.81 -64.36 30.39
CA GLU A 507 11.38 -65.65 30.69
C GLU A 507 10.26 -66.51 31.28
N ASP A 508 9.98 -67.67 30.68
CA ASP A 508 9.39 -68.77 31.42
C ASP A 508 10.06 -70.09 31.02
N SER A 509 10.61 -70.67 32.07
CA SER A 509 11.31 -71.93 32.24
C SER A 509 10.39 -73.15 32.23
N GLY A 510 10.90 -74.29 31.73
CA GLY A 510 10.46 -75.65 32.08
C GLY A 510 9.14 -76.09 31.44
N THR A 511 9.03 -77.25 30.79
CA THR A 511 9.51 -78.58 31.16
C THR A 511 9.56 -79.48 29.93
#